data_AF-A0A915CYY0-F1
#
_entry.id   AF-A0A915CYY0-F1
#
_cell.length_a   1.000
_cell.length_b   1.000
_cell.length_c   1.000
_cell.angle_alpha   90.00
_cell.angle_beta   90.00
_cell.angle_gamma   90.00
#
_symmetry.space_group_name_H-M   'P 1'
#
loop_
_entity.id
_entity.type
_entity.pdbx_description
1 polymer ?
#
loop_
_entity_poly.entity_id
_entity_poly.type
_entity_poly.pdbx_seq_one_letter_code
_entity_poly.pdbx_strand_id
1 'polypeptide(L)'
;MRVSRRMIMDQARRLFNVDDEEGNFKGSRGWLENFLQRHNFRLRVPTTVCQKPPQDYAQKIADFVVYVSCLRKKTGFDSLFCI
;
A
#
# COMPACT_ATOMS: atom_id res chain seq x y z
N MET A 1 -11.77 2.21 1.33
CA MET A 1 -11.94 3.16 0.21
C MET A 1 -10.61 3.88 -0.02
N ARG A 2 -10.05 3.88 -1.24
CA ARG A 2 -8.73 4.49 -1.54
C ARG A 2 -8.94 5.85 -2.20
N VAL A 3 -8.47 6.92 -1.56
CA VAL A 3 -8.57 8.28 -2.11
C VAL A 3 -7.36 8.57 -2.99
N SER A 4 -7.59 8.88 -4.26
CA SER A 4 -6.51 9.26 -5.18
C SER A 4 -6.27 10.77 -5.17
N ARG A 5 -5.08 11.21 -5.61
CA ARG A 5 -4.76 12.64 -5.80
C ARG A 5 -5.79 13.35 -6.67
N ARG A 6 -6.26 12.67 -7.72
CA ARG A 6 -7.25 13.20 -8.67
C ARG A 6 -8.60 13.43 -8.00
N MET A 7 -9.05 12.49 -7.14
CA MET A 7 -10.30 12.66 -6.38
C MET A 7 -10.26 13.90 -5.49
N ILE A 8 -9.12 14.17 -4.85
CA ILE A 8 -8.97 15.37 -4.00
C ILE A 8 -9.03 16.64 -4.84
N MET A 9 -8.32 16.69 -5.97
CA MET A 9 -8.35 17.86 -6.86
C MET A 9 -9.73 18.10 -7.47
N ASP A 10 -10.41 17.04 -7.92
CA ASP A 10 -11.75 17.15 -8.52
C ASP A 10 -12.78 17.60 -7.47
N GLN A 11 -12.70 17.08 -6.24
CA GLN A 11 -13.55 17.52 -5.14
C GLN A 11 -13.27 18.97 -4.75
N ALA A 12 -11.99 19.36 -4.67
CA ALA A 12 -11.62 20.74 -4.35
C ALA A 12 -12.14 21.73 -5.40
N ARG A 13 -12.00 21.40 -6.70
CA ARG A 13 -12.57 22.22 -7.77
C ARG A 13 -14.08 22.31 -7.68
N ARG A 14 -14.76 21.19 -7.37
CA ARG A 14 -16.21 21.19 -7.20
C ARG A 14 -16.66 22.11 -6.06
N LEU A 15 -15.98 22.05 -4.91
CA LEU A 15 -16.30 22.90 -3.76
C LEU A 15 -16.05 24.37 -4.08
N PHE A 16 -14.88 24.69 -4.64
CA PHE A 16 -14.54 26.07 -4.96
C PHE A 16 -15.38 26.63 -6.11
N ASN A 17 -15.71 25.87 -7.16
CA ASN A 17 -16.57 26.36 -8.25
C ASN A 17 -18.01 26.67 -7.82
N VAL A 18 -18.45 26.18 -6.66
CA VAL A 18 -19.75 26.55 -6.09
C VAL A 18 -19.67 27.91 -5.39
N ASP A 19 -18.51 28.26 -4.84
CA ASP A 19 -18.28 29.47 -4.05
C ASP A 19 -17.48 30.56 -4.79
N ASP A 20 -16.97 30.27 -5.99
CA ASP A 20 -16.08 31.12 -6.78
C ASP A 20 -16.81 31.60 -8.06
N GLU A 21 -17.27 32.86 -8.06
CA GLU A 21 -17.91 33.47 -9.23
C GLU A 21 -16.93 33.69 -10.40
N GLU A 22 -15.62 33.74 -10.15
CA GLU A 22 -14.58 33.98 -11.16
C GLU A 22 -13.93 32.70 -11.69
N GLY A 23 -14.20 31.53 -11.09
CA GLY A 23 -13.72 30.22 -11.56
C GLY A 23 -12.20 30.10 -11.63
N ASN A 24 -11.48 30.83 -10.78
CA ASN A 24 -10.03 30.99 -10.89
C ASN A 24 -9.26 29.87 -10.17
N PHE A 25 -9.94 29.10 -9.32
CA PHE A 25 -9.33 27.97 -8.60
C PHE A 25 -9.05 26.76 -9.52
N LYS A 26 -7.78 26.56 -9.88
CA LYS A 26 -7.36 25.48 -10.81
C LYS A 26 -7.19 24.10 -10.16
N GLY A 27 -7.10 24.00 -8.84
CA GLY A 27 -6.79 22.74 -8.14
C GLY A 27 -5.53 22.05 -8.71
N SER A 28 -4.42 22.79 -8.82
CA SER A 28 -3.19 22.31 -9.46
C SER A 28 -2.46 21.26 -8.62
N ARG A 29 -1.49 20.55 -9.23
CA ARG A 29 -0.65 19.57 -8.52
C ARG A 29 0.16 20.21 -7.39
N GLY A 30 0.77 21.39 -7.64
CA GLY A 30 1.51 22.12 -6.62
C GLY A 30 0.62 22.60 -5.47
N TRP A 31 -0.61 23.02 -5.77
CA TRP A 31 -1.60 23.31 -4.73
C TRP A 31 -1.90 22.08 -3.88
N LEU A 32 -2.14 20.92 -4.51
CA LEU A 32 -2.42 19.67 -3.79
C LEU A 32 -1.24 19.27 -2.90
N GLU A 33 -0.01 19.36 -3.38
CA GLU A 33 1.18 19.01 -2.60
C GLU A 33 1.36 19.92 -1.39
N ASN A 34 1.21 21.23 -1.58
CA ASN A 34 1.24 22.19 -0.48
C ASN A 34 0.10 21.97 0.52
N PHE A 35 -1.10 21.69 0.03
CA PHE A 35 -2.26 21.36 0.87
C PHE A 35 -1.98 20.13 1.74
N LEU A 36 -1.51 19.05 1.12
CA LEU A 36 -1.16 17.81 1.83
C LEU A 36 -0.05 18.06 2.86
N GLN A 37 0.98 18.83 2.51
CA GLN A 37 2.08 19.17 3.41
C GLN A 37 1.63 20.00 4.61
N ARG A 38 0.87 21.08 4.38
CA ARG A 38 0.38 21.98 5.44
C ARG A 38 -0.51 21.26 6.46
N HIS A 39 -1.30 20.30 5.99
CA HIS A 39 -2.23 19.55 6.84
C HIS A 39 -1.67 18.19 7.29
N ASN A 40 -0.37 17.93 7.10
CA ASN A 40 0.28 16.65 7.45
C ASN A 40 -0.40 15.41 6.86
N PHE A 41 -1.06 15.55 5.71
CA PHE A 41 -1.65 14.43 5.00
C PHE A 41 -0.60 13.73 4.14
N ARG A 42 -0.35 12.45 4.43
CA ARG A 42 0.45 11.59 3.55
C ARG A 42 -0.50 10.66 2.81
N LEU A 43 -0.60 10.84 1.50
CA LEU A 43 -1.20 9.81 0.66
C LEU A 43 -0.31 8.57 0.76
N ARG A 44 -0.89 7.43 1.15
CA ARG A 44 -0.20 6.14 1.08
C ARG A 44 0.19 5.93 -0.38
N VAL A 45 1.47 6.15 -0.69
CA VAL A 45 2.06 5.63 -1.91
C VAL A 45 2.04 4.12 -1.71
N PRO A 46 1.50 3.32 -2.66
CA PRO A 46 1.76 1.90 -2.64
C PRO A 46 3.28 1.76 -2.58
N THR A 47 3.80 1.17 -1.50
CA THR A 47 5.16 0.67 -1.56
C THR A 47 5.20 -0.22 -2.79
N THR A 48 6.02 0.17 -3.77
CA THR A 48 6.27 -0.66 -4.95
C THR A 48 6.48 -2.07 -4.45
N VAL A 49 5.74 -3.00 -5.04
CA VAL A 49 5.65 -4.41 -4.66
C VAL A 49 7.01 -4.88 -4.14
N CYS A 50 6.97 -5.54 -2.98
CA CYS A 50 8.10 -6.11 -2.25
C CYS A 50 9.24 -6.53 -3.19
N GLN A 51 10.48 -6.23 -2.80
CA GLN A 51 11.71 -6.64 -3.47
C GLN A 51 11.51 -7.99 -4.15
N LYS A 52 11.82 -8.06 -5.46
CA LYS A 52 11.67 -9.32 -6.21
C LYS A 52 12.34 -10.42 -5.40
N PRO A 53 11.63 -11.53 -5.11
CA PRO A 53 12.22 -12.62 -4.38
C PRO A 53 13.49 -13.08 -5.13
N PRO A 54 14.56 -13.45 -4.42
CA PRO A 54 15.73 -14.07 -5.02
C PRO A 54 15.34 -15.26 -5.90
N GLN A 55 16.16 -15.60 -6.90
CA GLN A 55 15.89 -16.69 -7.85
C GLN A 55 15.63 -18.03 -7.14
N ASP A 56 16.24 -18.24 -5.98
CA ASP A 56 16.15 -19.44 -5.14
C ASP A 56 15.07 -19.38 -4.06
N TYR A 57 14.23 -18.33 -4.02
CA TYR A 57 13.21 -18.16 -2.98
C TYR A 57 12.28 -19.37 -2.85
N ALA A 58 11.76 -19.89 -3.97
CA ALA A 58 10.88 -21.06 -3.95
C ALA A 58 11.58 -22.30 -3.39
N GLN A 59 12.87 -22.49 -3.74
CA GLN A 59 13.67 -23.59 -3.23
C GLN A 59 13.90 -23.47 -1.72
N LYS A 60 14.24 -22.28 -1.23
CA LYS A 60 14.43 -22.02 0.20
C LYS A 60 13.18 -22.27 1.03
N ILE A 61 12.01 -21.92 0.50
CA ILE A 61 10.73 -22.22 1.16
C ILE A 61 10.49 -23.74 1.21
N ALA A 62 10.73 -24.45 0.10
CA ALA A 62 10.62 -25.91 0.08
C ALA A 62 11.58 -26.58 1.08
N ASP A 63 12.85 -26.17 1.09
CA ASP A 63 13.87 -26.67 2.00
C ASP A 63 13.46 -26.43 3.47
N PHE A 64 12.92 -25.26 3.77
CA PHE A 64 12.45 -24.92 5.12
C PHE A 64 11.27 -25.80 5.56
N VAL A 65 10.28 -26.02 4.68
CA VAL A 65 9.14 -26.90 4.98
C VAL A 65 9.59 -28.34 5.23
N VAL A 66 10.53 -28.84 4.41
CA VAL A 66 11.12 -30.17 4.60
C VAL A 66 11.90 -30.23 5.92
N TYR A 67 12.71 -29.23 6.22
CA TYR A 67 13.46 -29.13 7.47
C TYR A 67 12.53 -29.17 8.69
N VAL A 68 11.48 -28.34 8.71
CA VAL A 68 10.50 -28.30 9.81
C VAL A 68 9.77 -29.63 9.93
N SER A 69 9.42 -30.28 8.81
CA SER A 69 8.78 -31.60 8.82
C SER A 69 9.69 -32.67 9.44
N CYS A 70 10.97 -32.68 9.07
CA CYS A 70 11.97 -33.56 9.66
C CYS A 70 12.18 -33.27 11.16
N LEU A 71 12.18 -31.99 11.54
CA LEU A 71 12.32 -31.58 12.93
C LEU A 71 11.13 -32.06 13.77
N ARG A 72 9.89 -31.86 13.29
CA ARG A 72 8.66 -32.31 13.98
C ARG A 72 8.65 -33.82 14.22
N LYS A 73 9.06 -34.61 13.22
CA LYS A 73 9.20 -36.08 13.36
C LYS A 73 10.23 -36.46 14.41
N LYS A 74 11.38 -35.78 14.44
CA LYS A 74 12.45 -36.03 15.43
C LYS A 74 12.04 -35.68 16.86
N THR A 75 11.22 -34.64 17.03
CA THR A 75 10.79 -34.15 18.35
C THR A 75 9.49 -34.77 18.85
N GLY A 76 8.89 -35.68 18.09
CA GLY A 76 7.66 -36.39 18.49
C GLY A 76 6.39 -35.54 18.44
N PHE A 77 6.43 -34.36 17.83
CA PHE A 77 5.25 -33.51 17.59
C PHE A 77 4.57 -33.89 16.28
N ASP A 78 4.28 -35.19 16.11
CA ASP A 78 3.57 -35.71 14.94
C ASP A 78 2.08 -35.72 15.23
N SER A 79 1.43 -34.55 15.21
CA SER A 79 -0.01 -34.43 14.88
C SER A 79 -0.58 -33.01 15.02
N LEU A 80 -1.40 -32.68 14.00
CA LEU A 80 -2.61 -31.86 14.04
C LEU A 80 -2.45 -30.34 14.31
N PHE A 81 -2.44 -29.57 13.22
CA PHE A 81 -3.32 -28.42 12.94
C PHE A 81 -2.71 -27.63 11.78
N CYS A 82 -3.23 -27.83 10.57
CA CYS A 82 -3.17 -26.85 9.48
C CYS A 82 -4.07 -27.31 8.33
N ILE A 83 -5.39 -27.15 8.49
CA ILE A 83 -6.27 -26.46 7.54
C ILE A 83 -7.28 -25.67 8.38
#